data_AF-A0A498PUB5-F1
#
_entry.id   AF-A0A498PUB5-F1
#
_cell.length_a   1.000
_cell.length_b   1.000
_cell.length_c   1.000
_cell.angle_alpha   90.00
_cell.angle_beta   90.00
_cell.angle_gamma   90.00
#
_symmetry.space_group_name_H-M   'P 1'
#
loop_
_entity.id
_entity.type
_entity.pdbx_description
1 polymer ?
#
loop_
_entity_poly.entity_id
_entity_poly.type
_entity_poly.pdbx_seq_one_letter_code
_entity_poly.pdbx_strand_id
1 'polypeptide(L)' 'MTTPAKWPVAIIGSGNIGTDLMIKILRGDGPLAMAAMAATDPESDGLAHAERLGVACTAGGN' A
#
# COMPACT_ATOMS: atom_id res chain seq x y z
N MET A 1 -24.64 -4.33 -13.74
CA MET A 1 -24.11 -3.39 -12.73
C MET A 1 -22.65 -3.18 -13.06
N THR A 2 -22.26 -1.99 -13.50
CA THR A 2 -20.85 -1.66 -13.73
C THR A 2 -20.12 -1.71 -12.38
N THR A 3 -19.08 -2.54 -12.27
CA THR A 3 -18.23 -2.57 -11.07
C THR A 3 -17.77 -1.15 -10.78
N PRO A 4 -17.97 -0.60 -9.55
CA PRO A 4 -17.53 0.74 -9.24
C PRO A 4 -16.01 0.83 -9.43
N ALA A 5 -15.53 2.02 -9.84
CA ALA A 5 -14.10 2.32 -9.83
C ALA A 5 -13.54 2.03 -8.43
N LYS A 6 -12.42 1.30 -8.34
CA LYS A 6 -11.80 0.95 -7.06
C LYS A 6 -11.42 2.21 -6.28
N TRP A 7 -11.63 2.22 -4.97
CA TRP A 7 -11.27 3.33 -4.09
C TRP A 7 -9.77 3.34 -3.82
N PRO A 8 -9.04 4.42 -4.19
CA PRO A 8 -7.62 4.54 -3.90
C PRO A 8 -7.41 4.68 -2.39
N VAL A 9 -6.47 3.90 -1.84
CA VAL A 9 -6.13 3.92 -0.41
C VAL A 9 -4.63 4.00 -0.17
N ALA A 10 -4.25 4.65 0.91
CA ALA A 10 -2.89 4.63 1.44
C ALA A 10 -2.85 3.83 2.75
N ILE A 11 -1.77 3.09 2.96
CA ILE A 11 -1.49 2.41 4.23
C ILE A 11 -0.42 3.22 4.97
N ILE A 12 -0.68 3.52 6.25
CA ILE A 12 0.28 4.15 7.16
C ILE A 12 0.78 3.07 8.12
N GLY A 13 2.08 2.79 8.07
CA GLY A 13 2.75 1.73 8.80
C GLY A 13 3.16 0.58 7.89
N SER A 14 4.47 0.45 7.65
CA SER A 14 5.08 -0.56 6.77
C SER A 14 5.51 -1.85 7.47
N GLY A 15 5.02 -2.10 8.68
CA GLY A 15 5.27 -3.36 9.39
C GLY A 15 4.57 -4.56 8.74
N ASN A 16 4.67 -5.72 9.38
CA ASN A 16 4.09 -6.98 8.88
C ASN A 16 2.59 -6.88 8.56
N ILE A 17 1.81 -6.20 9.42
CA ILE A 17 0.36 -6.03 9.24
C ILE A 17 0.04 -5.16 8.01
N GLY A 18 0.70 -4.01 7.87
CA GLY A 18 0.47 -3.11 6.75
C GLY A 18 0.89 -3.74 5.42
N THR A 19 2.01 -4.46 5.43
CA THR A 19 2.51 -5.17 4.24
C THR A 19 1.58 -6.32 3.84
N ASP A 20 1.08 -7.12 4.79
CA ASP A 20 0.09 -8.17 4.51
C ASP A 20 -1.23 -7.58 3.98
N LEU A 21 -1.72 -6.48 4.57
CA LEU A 21 -2.90 -5.78 4.09
C LEU A 21 -2.71 -5.25 2.66
N MET A 22 -1.54 -4.69 2.34
CA MET A 22 -1.20 -4.25 0.99
C MET A 22 -1.33 -5.40 -0.01
N ILE A 23 -0.75 -6.58 0.31
CA ILE A 23 -0.82 -7.75 -0.57
C ILE A 23 -2.26 -8.20 -0.78
N LYS A 24 -3.09 -8.18 0.28
CA LYS A 24 -4.51 -8.52 0.19
C LYS A 24 -5.28 -7.55 -0.71
N ILE A 25 -5.00 -6.25 -0.65
CA ILE A 25 -5.62 -5.26 -1.53
C ILE A 25 -5.17 -5.45 -2.98
N LEU A 26 -3.88 -5.69 -3.22
CA LEU A 26 -3.34 -5.88 -4.58
C LEU A 26 -3.86 -7.14 -5.27
N ARG A 27 -4.06 -8.22 -4.50
CA ARG A 27 -4.51 -9.53 -5.03
C ARG A 27 -6.02 -9.73 -4.95
N GLY A 28 -6.73 -8.88 -4.21
CA GLY A 28 -8.17 -8.99 -3.99
C GLY A 28 -9.02 -8.43 -5.14
N ASP A 29 -10.23 -8.97 -5.26
CA ASP A 29 -11.33 -8.46 -6.10
C ASP A 29 -12.21 -7.44 -5.37
N GLY A 30 -11.86 -7.15 -4.11
CA GLY A 30 -12.48 -6.13 -3.30
C GLY A 30 -12.33 -4.73 -3.92
N PRO A 31 -13.00 -3.75 -3.31
CA PRO A 31 -13.25 -2.50 -3.99
C PRO A 31 -12.15 -1.45 -3.74
N LEU A 32 -11.02 -1.85 -3.16
CA LEU A 32 -9.89 -0.98 -2.85
C LEU A 32 -8.78 -1.13 -3.90
N ALA A 33 -8.07 -0.05 -4.17
CA ALA A 33 -6.86 -0.01 -4.99
C ALA A 33 -5.73 0.63 -4.19
N MET A 34 -4.56 -0.01 -4.16
CA MET A 34 -3.38 0.57 -3.52
C MET A 34 -2.95 1.84 -4.26
N ALA A 35 -2.84 2.94 -3.52
CA ALA A 35 -2.32 4.22 -4.01
C ALA A 35 -0.95 4.53 -3.42
N ALA A 36 -0.75 4.30 -2.11
CA ALA A 36 0.52 4.57 -1.45
C ALA A 36 0.79 3.73 -0.18
N MET A 37 2.05 3.64 0.20
CA MET A 37 2.53 3.11 1.48
C MET A 37 3.38 4.19 2.16
N ALA A 38 3.09 4.48 3.43
CA ALA A 38 3.79 5.49 4.21
C ALA A 38 4.36 4.88 5.49
N ALA A 39 5.58 5.27 5.85
CA ALA A 39 6.20 4.91 7.11
C ALA A 39 7.08 6.05 7.62
N THR A 40 7.74 5.84 8.77
CA THR A 40 8.71 6.79 9.35
C THR A 40 10.16 6.34 9.16
N ASP A 41 10.37 5.07 8.82
CA ASP A 41 11.69 4.48 8.63
C ASP A 41 11.95 4.29 7.12
N PRO A 42 12.89 5.04 6.51
CA PRO A 42 13.23 4.90 5.10
C PRO A 42 13.84 3.53 4.76
N GLU A 43 14.44 2.83 5.73
CA GLU A 43 15.06 1.52 5.52
C GLU A 43 14.07 0.36 5.78
N SER A 44 12.77 0.65 5.87
CA SER A 44 11.76 -0.36 6.14
C SER A 44 11.61 -1.38 5.01
N ASP A 45 11.73 -2.66 5.34
CA ASP A 45 11.45 -3.78 4.44
C ASP A 45 10.08 -3.67 3.74
N GLY A 46 9.06 -3.16 4.43
CA GLY A 46 7.72 -3.00 3.87
C GLY A 46 7.64 -1.89 2.82
N LEU A 47 8.43 -0.82 2.95
CA LEU A 47 8.55 0.21 1.89
C LEU A 47 9.27 -0.37 0.67
N ALA A 48 10.39 -1.06 0.88
CA ALA A 48 11.09 -1.75 -0.20
C ALA A 48 10.20 -2.81 -0.90
N HIS A 49 9.33 -3.48 -0.13
CA HIS A 49 8.35 -4.39 -0.70
C HIS A 49 7.29 -3.67 -1.55
N ALA A 50 6.73 -2.58 -1.04
CA ALA A 50 5.73 -1.78 -1.74
C ALA A 50 6.28 -1.18 -3.05
N GLU A 51 7.51 -0.65 -3.03
CA GLU A 51 8.18 -0.11 -4.22
C GLU A 51 8.38 -1.16 -5.31
N ARG A 52 8.83 -2.38 -4.95
CA ARG A 52 8.95 -3.51 -5.91
C ARG A 52 7.62 -3.90 -6.56
N LEU A 53 6.50 -3.61 -5.91
CA LEU A 53 5.15 -3.86 -6.43
C LEU A 53 4.56 -2.64 -7.15
N GLY A 54 5.33 -1.56 -7.33
CA GLY A 54 4.89 -0.34 -8.02
C GLY A 54 3.96 0.54 -7.19
N VAL A 55 3.92 0.38 -5.86
CA VAL A 55 3.15 1.24 -4.96
C VAL A 55 3.98 2.46 -4.59
N ALA A 56 3.41 3.67 -4.67
CA ALA A 56 4.10 4.90 -4.27
C ALA A 56 4.48 4.86 -2.78
N CYS A 57 5.70 5.25 -2.43
CA CYS A 57 6.22 5.14 -1.06
C CYS A 57 6.67 6.50 -0.49
N THR A 58 6.51 6.69 0.82
CA THR A 58 7.09 7.83 1.55
C THR A 58 7.53 7.44 2.95
N ALA A 59 8.63 8.01 3.42
CA ALA A 59 9.21 7.76 4.74
C ALA A 59 9.26 8.99 5.66
N GLY A 60 8.90 10.18 5.16
CA GLY A 60 9.24 11.44 5.84
C GLY A 60 8.19 12.54 5.77
N GLY A 61 7.10 12.36 5.01
CA GLY A 61 5.96 13.28 4.93
C GLY A 61 6.32 14.77 5.09
N ASN A 62 6.94 15.36 4.06
CA ASN A 62 7.17 16.81 4.02
C ASN A 62 5.91 17.56 3.57
#